data_AF-A0A4W6C4N2-F1
#
_entry.id   AF-A0A4W6C4N2-F1
#
_cell.length_a   1.000
_cell.length_b   1.000
_cell.length_c   1.000
_cell.angle_alpha   90.00
_cell.angle_beta   90.00
_cell.angle_gamma   90.00
#
_symmetry.space_group_name_H-M   'P 1'
#
loop_
_entity.id
_entity.type
_entity.pdbx_description
1 polymer ?
#
loop_
_entity_poly.entity_id
_entity_poly.type
_entity_poly.pdbx_seq_one_letter_code
_entity_poly.pdbx_strand_id
1 'polypeptide(L)'
;MKILGQVAFLLLLGGIWCQNNRNAKASGKSTKKSGGNQGGDVGQSAPVVDLTPGSTENTGGTGSARGTGGSAEAGQEGTAGARAAGQQTTDDMRLHFLKNTQVTCNDGTAAGFYLKEFRGSRRWLLFLEGGWCCYSKETCDSRYQNIPRLMSSSGWPQTKRGTGILSSQAEENPHWHNANIVFIPYCSSDVWSGTGPYTFMGSLIIREVIKDLIPKGIKQAKVVMLSGTSAGGTGVLLNIERVASQLEQLGAETQVRGLVDSGWFIESKQQRSPNCPETVSCSPEDAIKIGLRLWNGVVPDRCRQLYKRGEEWQCFFGHKLYSTLTSPLFVVQWLFDEEQLRVENIYMGGQSLSEEQWQYIQNLGRELKNSLRDVTAVFAPSCLSHTVITKSNWMSFQVRGTSLPRALQCWDRSLEATRNNRTPAKGCPFHLVDTCQWPQCNPTCPALVDQATQQELTLLQMLVAMGLDLQKLGLDPQGDEDSLASMVSNGG
;
A
#
# COMPACT_ATOMS: atom_id res chain seq x y z
N MET A 1 -42.21 -40.34 22.58
CA MET A 1 -42.24 -39.52 21.35
C MET A 1 -41.61 -38.17 21.68
N LYS A 2 -40.59 -37.79 20.90
CA LYS A 2 -40.22 -36.43 20.43
C LYS A 2 -40.22 -35.31 21.50
N ILE A 3 -39.09 -34.69 21.88
CA ILE A 3 -37.86 -34.37 21.12
C ILE A 3 -38.17 -33.78 19.75
N LEU A 4 -38.48 -32.48 19.71
CA LEU A 4 -38.43 -31.59 18.55
C LEU A 4 -38.74 -30.16 19.03
N GLY A 5 -37.72 -29.29 19.12
CA GLY A 5 -37.90 -27.93 19.65
C GLY A 5 -36.68 -27.00 19.66
N GLN A 6 -35.45 -27.51 19.43
CA GLN A 6 -34.22 -26.69 19.45
C GLN A 6 -33.30 -26.89 18.22
N VAL A 7 -33.85 -27.33 17.08
CA VAL A 7 -33.07 -27.58 15.84
C VAL A 7 -33.50 -26.65 14.68
N ALA A 8 -34.19 -25.54 14.99
CA ALA A 8 -34.79 -24.65 13.98
C ALA A 8 -34.39 -23.17 14.14
N PHE A 9 -33.27 -22.85 14.80
CA PHE A 9 -32.79 -21.46 14.97
C PHE A 9 -31.30 -21.27 14.61
N LEU A 10 -30.68 -22.24 13.92
CA LEU A 10 -29.25 -22.25 13.56
C LEU A 10 -29.00 -22.22 12.04
N LEU A 11 -29.95 -21.67 11.26
CA LEU A 11 -29.89 -21.59 9.79
C LEU A 11 -30.28 -20.20 9.23
N LEU A 12 -30.00 -19.11 9.97
CA LEU A 12 -30.28 -17.73 9.53
C LEU A 12 -29.13 -16.72 9.75
N LEU A 13 -27.88 -17.20 9.79
CA LEU A 13 -26.67 -16.35 9.78
C LEU A 13 -25.60 -16.92 8.83
N GLY A 14 -25.92 -17.04 7.53
CA GLY A 14 -24.98 -17.52 6.51
C GLY A 14 -25.38 -17.16 5.08
N GLY A 15 -24.67 -16.21 4.46
CA GLY A 15 -24.94 -15.69 3.11
C GLY A 15 -26.13 -14.71 3.06
N ILE A 16 -26.26 -13.72 2.17
CA ILE A 16 -25.65 -13.33 0.88
C ILE A 16 -25.86 -11.78 0.79
N TRP A 17 -25.03 -10.89 0.19
CA TRP A 17 -24.12 -10.95 -0.95
C TRP A 17 -23.03 -9.85 -0.88
N CYS A 18 -21.94 -9.97 -1.64
CA CYS A 18 -21.38 -8.85 -2.41
C CYS A 18 -21.60 -9.15 -3.90
N GLN A 19 -22.33 -8.30 -4.62
CA GLN A 19 -22.57 -8.48 -6.06
C GLN A 19 -21.33 -8.12 -6.87
N ASN A 20 -20.86 -9.07 -7.69
CA ASN A 20 -19.67 -8.91 -8.51
C ASN A 20 -20.08 -8.69 -9.97
N ASN A 21 -20.02 -7.45 -10.45
CA ASN A 21 -20.52 -7.10 -11.78
C ASN A 21 -19.45 -7.32 -12.86
N ARG A 22 -19.46 -8.51 -13.49
CA ARG A 22 -18.59 -8.83 -14.64
C ARG A 22 -19.40 -9.19 -15.88
N ASN A 23 -19.58 -8.20 -16.76
CA ASN A 23 -20.00 -8.44 -18.14
C ASN A 23 -18.83 -9.03 -18.96
N ALA A 24 -18.91 -10.32 -19.30
CA ALA A 24 -18.06 -10.95 -20.31
C ALA A 24 -18.93 -11.74 -21.29
N LYS A 25 -19.01 -11.27 -22.54
CA LYS A 25 -19.79 -11.93 -23.61
C LYS A 25 -19.15 -13.26 -23.99
N ALA A 26 -19.89 -14.36 -23.83
CA ALA A 26 -19.53 -15.64 -24.43
C ALA A 26 -20.02 -15.70 -25.88
N SER A 27 -19.11 -15.98 -26.82
CA SER A 27 -19.43 -16.51 -28.15
C SER A 27 -19.10 -18.00 -28.14
N GLY A 28 -20.04 -18.85 -28.56
CA GLY A 28 -19.94 -20.29 -28.34
C GLY A 28 -19.48 -21.09 -29.55
N LYS A 29 -19.26 -22.39 -29.34
CA LYS A 29 -19.83 -23.45 -30.18
C LYS A 29 -19.77 -24.82 -29.49
N SER A 30 -20.74 -25.65 -29.83
CA SER A 30 -20.90 -27.03 -29.38
C SER A 30 -20.16 -28.00 -30.30
N THR A 31 -19.59 -29.06 -29.72
CA THR A 31 -19.36 -30.35 -30.39
C THR A 31 -19.50 -31.50 -29.36
N LYS A 32 -19.77 -32.72 -29.85
CA LYS A 32 -20.51 -33.75 -29.10
C LYS A 32 -19.83 -35.12 -29.17
N LYS A 33 -19.82 -35.84 -28.03
CA LYS A 33 -19.68 -37.31 -27.86
C LYS A 33 -18.42 -38.05 -28.37
N SER A 34 -17.67 -38.62 -27.43
CA SER A 34 -17.41 -40.08 -27.21
C SER A 34 -16.25 -40.18 -26.18
N GLY A 35 -16.16 -41.08 -25.20
CA GLY A 35 -16.84 -42.35 -24.97
C GLY A 35 -15.79 -43.47 -24.85
N GLY A 36 -15.40 -43.84 -23.61
CA GLY A 36 -14.40 -44.88 -23.32
C GLY A 36 -13.75 -44.69 -21.95
N ASN A 37 -13.61 -45.77 -21.16
CA ASN A 37 -13.05 -45.77 -19.80
C ASN A 37 -12.25 -47.07 -19.55
N GLN A 38 -11.40 -47.07 -18.52
CA GLN A 38 -10.66 -48.17 -17.87
C GLN A 38 -9.23 -48.54 -18.33
N GLY A 39 -8.35 -48.71 -17.33
CA GLY A 39 -7.09 -49.47 -17.34
C GLY A 39 -5.87 -48.76 -17.96
N GLY A 40 -4.65 -48.84 -17.42
CA GLY A 40 -4.16 -49.51 -16.20
C GLY A 40 -2.63 -49.74 -16.28
N ASP A 41 -1.94 -49.59 -15.15
CA ASP A 41 -0.53 -49.94 -14.85
C ASP A 41 0.70 -49.30 -15.56
N VAL A 42 1.50 -48.64 -14.70
CA VAL A 42 2.93 -48.90 -14.38
C VAL A 42 3.91 -49.32 -15.49
N GLY A 43 4.98 -48.53 -15.65
CA GLY A 43 6.24 -48.97 -16.28
C GLY A 43 7.35 -47.92 -16.26
N GLN A 44 8.49 -48.22 -15.62
CA GLN A 44 9.73 -47.41 -15.67
C GLN A 44 10.29 -47.41 -17.11
N SER A 45 11.01 -46.40 -17.61
CA SER A 45 12.46 -46.21 -17.36
C SER A 45 13.00 -44.97 -18.11
N ALA A 46 14.19 -44.49 -17.73
CA ALA A 46 15.03 -43.54 -18.49
C ALA A 46 16.43 -44.21 -18.73
N PRO A 47 17.51 -43.52 -19.17
CA PRO A 47 17.70 -42.45 -20.18
C PRO A 47 18.84 -42.77 -21.21
N VAL A 48 18.95 -42.05 -22.33
CA VAL A 48 20.22 -41.84 -23.09
C VAL A 48 20.17 -40.45 -23.80
N VAL A 49 21.00 -39.44 -23.48
CA VAL A 49 22.26 -38.97 -24.17
C VAL A 49 22.25 -39.18 -25.71
N ASP A 50 22.53 -38.20 -26.59
CA ASP A 50 23.86 -37.58 -26.77
C ASP A 50 23.95 -36.30 -27.67
N LEU A 51 25.14 -35.72 -27.63
CA LEU A 51 25.79 -34.52 -28.22
C LEU A 51 25.42 -33.88 -29.60
N THR A 52 25.43 -32.54 -29.58
CA THR A 52 25.97 -31.46 -30.47
C THR A 52 26.96 -31.79 -31.63
N PRO A 53 27.42 -30.79 -32.46
CA PRO A 53 26.76 -29.70 -33.20
C PRO A 53 27.27 -29.57 -34.69
N GLY A 54 26.81 -28.57 -35.47
CA GLY A 54 27.40 -28.29 -36.80
C GLY A 54 27.02 -26.94 -37.44
N SER A 55 28.02 -26.21 -37.94
CA SER A 55 27.95 -24.85 -38.51
C SER A 55 28.22 -24.81 -40.02
N THR A 56 27.73 -23.80 -40.76
CA THR A 56 28.46 -23.15 -41.88
C THR A 56 27.80 -21.85 -42.35
N GLU A 57 28.63 -20.90 -42.78
CA GLU A 57 28.30 -19.63 -43.44
C GLU A 57 28.14 -19.80 -44.97
N ASN A 58 27.51 -18.85 -45.70
CA ASN A 58 28.23 -18.10 -46.75
C ASN A 58 27.50 -16.88 -47.37
N THR A 59 28.25 -15.77 -47.43
CA THR A 59 28.38 -14.72 -48.48
C THR A 59 27.33 -14.48 -49.60
N GLY A 60 26.96 -13.19 -49.74
CA GLY A 60 27.52 -12.33 -50.82
C GLY A 60 26.67 -12.02 -52.07
N GLY A 61 26.68 -10.76 -52.53
CA GLY A 61 26.19 -10.36 -53.87
C GLY A 61 25.79 -8.88 -54.04
N THR A 62 26.59 -8.07 -54.74
CA THR A 62 26.37 -6.63 -54.99
C THR A 62 25.86 -6.32 -56.41
N GLY A 63 25.14 -5.20 -56.61
CA GLY A 63 24.84 -4.63 -57.93
C GLY A 63 24.42 -3.15 -57.83
N SER A 64 24.84 -2.31 -58.79
CA SER A 64 24.74 -0.83 -58.71
C SER A 64 24.53 -0.19 -60.08
N ALA A 65 23.71 0.89 -60.15
CA ALA A 65 23.73 2.04 -61.09
C ALA A 65 22.30 2.62 -61.32
N ARG A 66 22.08 3.80 -61.94
CA ARG A 66 22.63 5.18 -61.80
C ARG A 66 21.84 6.11 -62.75
N GLY A 67 21.56 7.36 -62.36
CA GLY A 67 21.12 8.45 -63.26
C GLY A 67 19.69 8.95 -63.05
N THR A 68 19.29 10.23 -63.24
CA THR A 68 19.90 11.57 -63.17
C THR A 68 18.87 12.56 -63.76
N GLY A 69 18.57 13.64 -63.02
CA GLY A 69 18.22 14.97 -63.60
C GLY A 69 16.73 15.37 -63.76
N GLY A 70 16.42 16.62 -63.41
CA GLY A 70 15.19 17.34 -63.81
C GLY A 70 14.50 18.12 -62.67
N SER A 71 14.39 19.44 -62.80
CA SER A 71 13.78 20.36 -61.81
C SER A 71 12.49 21.00 -62.32
N ALA A 72 11.51 21.29 -61.45
CA ALA A 72 10.69 22.54 -61.39
C ALA A 72 9.44 22.40 -60.49
N GLU A 73 8.91 23.54 -60.05
CA GLU A 73 8.05 23.78 -58.88
C GLU A 73 6.53 23.48 -58.98
N ALA A 74 5.90 23.46 -57.79
CA ALA A 74 4.54 23.90 -57.43
C ALA A 74 3.31 23.00 -57.65
N GLY A 75 2.55 22.75 -56.56
CA GLY A 75 1.11 22.43 -56.63
C GLY A 75 0.54 21.41 -55.62
N GLN A 76 -0.03 21.90 -54.51
CA GLN A 76 -1.13 21.34 -53.68
C GLN A 76 -1.09 19.93 -53.02
N GLU A 77 -1.32 19.97 -51.70
CA GLU A 77 -2.16 19.11 -50.83
C GLU A 77 -2.52 17.68 -51.27
N GLY A 78 -2.19 16.67 -50.44
CA GLY A 78 -2.87 15.37 -50.55
C GLY A 78 -2.26 14.14 -49.86
N THR A 79 -2.30 14.07 -48.52
CA THR A 79 -2.29 12.80 -47.71
C THR A 79 -1.05 11.89 -47.66
N ALA A 80 -1.00 11.08 -46.59
CA ALA A 80 -0.22 9.85 -46.40
C ALA A 80 1.34 9.93 -46.36
N GLY A 81 1.89 10.26 -45.17
CA GLY A 81 3.31 10.08 -44.83
C GLY A 81 3.44 9.36 -43.49
N ALA A 82 3.85 8.09 -43.53
CA ALA A 82 3.84 7.13 -42.41
C ALA A 82 4.31 7.70 -41.06
N ARG A 83 3.46 7.58 -40.03
CA ARG A 83 3.95 7.58 -38.64
C ARG A 83 4.99 6.49 -38.50
N ALA A 84 6.21 6.85 -38.11
CA ALA A 84 7.12 5.88 -37.51
C ALA A 84 6.39 5.25 -36.32
N ALA A 85 6.20 3.93 -36.37
CA ALA A 85 5.61 3.16 -35.27
C ALA A 85 6.65 3.04 -34.13
N GLY A 86 7.00 4.17 -33.53
CA GLY A 86 7.66 4.19 -32.24
C GLY A 86 6.80 3.42 -31.27
N GLN A 87 7.39 2.40 -30.63
CA GLN A 87 6.71 1.63 -29.59
C GLN A 87 6.16 2.63 -28.57
N GLN A 88 4.83 2.71 -28.46
CA GLN A 88 4.20 3.39 -27.34
C GLN A 88 4.61 2.61 -26.09
N THR A 89 5.61 3.14 -25.38
CA THR A 89 5.98 2.67 -24.06
C THR A 89 4.78 2.94 -23.17
N THR A 90 3.99 1.89 -22.95
CA THR A 90 2.83 1.87 -22.05
C THR A 90 3.20 2.54 -20.74
N ASP A 91 2.32 3.38 -20.21
CA ASP A 91 2.59 4.10 -18.97
C ASP A 91 2.68 3.19 -17.73
N ASP A 92 2.25 1.94 -17.84
CA ASP A 92 2.28 0.96 -16.77
C ASP A 92 3.70 0.50 -16.40
N MET A 93 3.86 0.17 -15.12
CA MET A 93 4.98 -0.62 -14.61
C MET A 93 4.85 -2.08 -15.08
N ARG A 94 5.97 -2.76 -15.34
CA ARG A 94 5.99 -4.18 -15.77
C ARG A 94 6.40 -5.11 -14.64
N LEU A 95 5.77 -6.27 -14.55
CA LEU A 95 6.08 -7.28 -13.54
C LEU A 95 7.45 -7.92 -13.77
N HIS A 96 8.22 -8.07 -12.68
CA HIS A 96 9.46 -8.81 -12.58
C HIS A 96 9.40 -9.72 -11.35
N PHE A 97 9.49 -11.04 -11.56
CA PHE A 97 9.71 -11.98 -10.47
C PHE A 97 11.15 -11.89 -9.96
N LEU A 98 11.35 -12.18 -8.68
CA LEU A 98 12.69 -12.26 -8.08
C LEU A 98 13.52 -13.36 -8.74
N LYS A 99 14.80 -13.09 -8.99
CA LYS A 99 15.75 -14.13 -9.47
C LYS A 99 16.00 -15.19 -8.41
N ASN A 100 15.94 -14.81 -7.13
CA ASN A 100 16.06 -15.72 -6.01
C ASN A 100 14.69 -16.37 -5.72
N THR A 101 14.42 -17.50 -6.37
CA THR A 101 13.15 -18.24 -6.23
C THR A 101 12.92 -18.86 -4.86
N GLN A 102 13.90 -18.82 -3.95
CA GLN A 102 13.73 -19.23 -2.56
C GLN A 102 13.04 -18.16 -1.70
N VAL A 103 12.83 -16.94 -2.21
CA VAL A 103 12.09 -15.87 -1.54
C VAL A 103 10.70 -15.76 -2.17
N THR A 104 9.70 -16.23 -1.43
CA THR A 104 8.35 -16.52 -1.92
C THR A 104 7.29 -15.68 -1.24
N CYS A 105 6.11 -15.66 -1.85
CA CYS A 105 4.85 -15.33 -1.20
C CYS A 105 4.44 -16.43 -0.18
N ASN A 106 3.36 -16.19 0.59
CA ASN A 106 2.87 -17.11 1.61
C ASN A 106 2.57 -18.54 1.09
N ASP A 107 2.10 -18.67 -0.15
CA ASP A 107 1.77 -19.95 -0.79
C ASP A 107 2.96 -20.64 -1.50
N GLY A 108 4.17 -20.11 -1.37
CA GLY A 108 5.37 -20.63 -2.03
C GLY A 108 5.56 -20.15 -3.48
N THR A 109 4.64 -19.35 -4.05
CA THR A 109 4.85 -18.74 -5.37
C THR A 109 5.96 -17.68 -5.33
N ALA A 110 6.67 -17.49 -6.45
CA ALA A 110 7.77 -16.54 -6.51
C ALA A 110 7.28 -15.11 -6.23
N ALA A 111 7.91 -14.41 -5.28
CA ALA A 111 7.65 -12.99 -5.06
C ALA A 111 8.26 -12.14 -6.20
N GLY A 112 7.94 -10.86 -6.23
CA GLY A 112 8.37 -9.97 -7.31
C GLY A 112 8.01 -8.51 -7.07
N PHE A 113 8.22 -7.69 -8.08
CA PHE A 113 7.96 -6.26 -8.07
C PHE A 113 7.56 -5.79 -9.48
N TYR A 114 6.83 -4.69 -9.57
CA TYR A 114 6.58 -4.00 -10.83
C TYR A 114 7.57 -2.84 -10.96
N LEU A 115 8.12 -2.60 -12.15
CA LEU A 115 9.09 -1.54 -12.43
C LEU A 115 8.66 -0.67 -13.61
N LYS A 116 8.80 0.66 -13.47
CA LYS A 116 8.90 1.62 -14.57
C LYS A 116 10.23 2.37 -14.47
N GLU A 117 11.09 2.14 -15.46
CA GLU A 117 12.40 2.80 -15.56
C GLU A 117 12.26 4.20 -16.18
N PHE A 118 12.88 5.21 -15.56
CA PHE A 118 13.04 6.56 -16.11
C PHE A 118 14.51 6.84 -16.33
N ARG A 119 14.98 6.53 -17.56
CA ARG A 119 16.39 6.69 -17.95
C ARG A 119 16.88 8.12 -17.70
N GLY A 120 18.04 8.24 -17.04
CA GLY A 120 18.61 9.52 -16.62
C GLY A 120 18.15 9.99 -15.22
N SER A 121 17.03 9.48 -14.70
CA SER A 121 16.59 9.81 -13.34
C SER A 121 17.44 9.07 -12.30
N ARG A 122 17.97 9.82 -11.33
CA ARG A 122 18.68 9.30 -10.15
C ARG A 122 17.80 9.26 -8.90
N ARG A 123 16.48 9.40 -9.07
CA ARG A 123 15.48 9.22 -8.01
C ARG A 123 14.79 7.88 -8.20
N TRP A 124 14.55 7.19 -7.09
CA TRP A 124 13.89 5.90 -7.03
C TRP A 124 12.80 5.96 -5.97
N LEU A 125 11.63 5.40 -6.29
CA LEU A 125 10.47 5.32 -5.40
C LEU A 125 10.07 3.85 -5.29
N LEU A 126 10.35 3.24 -4.13
CA LEU A 126 10.04 1.84 -3.82
C LEU A 126 8.84 1.81 -2.89
N PHE A 127 7.68 1.41 -3.41
CA PHE A 127 6.42 1.38 -2.68
C PHE A 127 6.08 -0.01 -2.16
N LEU A 128 5.77 -0.10 -0.88
CA LEU A 128 5.27 -1.29 -0.18
C LEU A 128 3.74 -1.25 -0.13
N GLU A 129 3.09 -2.23 -0.76
CA GLU A 129 1.64 -2.42 -0.61
C GLU A 129 1.28 -2.80 0.85
N GLY A 130 0.07 -2.46 1.26
CA GLY A 130 -0.49 -2.84 2.56
C GLY A 130 -1.66 -3.82 2.46
N GLY A 131 -2.42 -3.93 3.54
CA GLY A 131 -3.62 -4.77 3.61
C GLY A 131 -3.55 -5.84 4.70
N TRP A 132 -3.53 -5.41 5.97
CA TRP A 132 -3.62 -6.28 7.15
C TRP A 132 -2.50 -7.33 7.26
N CYS A 133 -2.66 -8.34 8.11
CA CYS A 133 -1.75 -9.47 8.29
C CYS A 133 -2.57 -10.74 8.60
N CYS A 134 -1.90 -11.87 8.84
CA CYS A 134 -2.51 -13.03 9.49
C CYS A 134 -1.52 -13.62 10.51
N TYR A 135 -2.03 -14.09 11.65
CA TYR A 135 -1.24 -14.33 12.87
C TYR A 135 -1.52 -15.69 13.52
N SER A 136 -2.37 -16.51 12.90
CA SER A 136 -2.64 -17.91 13.24
C SER A 136 -2.86 -18.71 11.95
N LYS A 137 -2.91 -20.04 12.03
CA LYS A 137 -3.20 -20.85 10.84
C LYS A 137 -4.58 -20.54 10.27
N GLU A 138 -5.58 -20.40 11.14
CA GLU A 138 -6.99 -20.17 10.82
C GLU A 138 -7.19 -18.80 10.16
N THR A 139 -6.53 -17.77 10.69
CA THR A 139 -6.57 -16.42 10.10
C THR A 139 -5.82 -16.37 8.75
N CYS A 140 -4.75 -17.14 8.58
CA CYS A 140 -4.05 -17.25 7.30
C CYS A 140 -4.83 -18.07 6.26
N ASP A 141 -5.45 -19.19 6.65
CA ASP A 141 -6.33 -20.00 5.78
C ASP A 141 -7.53 -19.15 5.30
N SER A 142 -8.19 -18.44 6.22
CA SER A 142 -9.29 -17.52 5.92
C SER A 142 -8.85 -16.39 4.99
N ARG A 143 -7.67 -15.80 5.23
CA ARG A 143 -7.09 -14.76 4.36
C ARG A 143 -6.78 -15.30 2.97
N TYR A 144 -6.28 -16.53 2.85
CA TYR A 144 -5.98 -17.16 1.55
C TYR A 144 -7.26 -17.43 0.75
N GLN A 145 -8.33 -17.88 1.41
CA GLN A 145 -9.63 -18.10 0.77
C GLN A 145 -10.29 -16.79 0.30
N ASN A 146 -10.24 -15.74 1.13
CA ASN A 146 -10.96 -14.49 0.87
C ASN A 146 -10.16 -13.46 0.04
N ILE A 147 -8.83 -13.39 0.21
CA ILE A 147 -7.96 -12.37 -0.41
C ILE A 147 -6.64 -12.99 -0.92
N PRO A 148 -6.69 -14.01 -1.81
CA PRO A 148 -5.49 -14.75 -2.26
C PRO A 148 -4.42 -13.86 -2.91
N ARG A 149 -4.82 -12.73 -3.52
CA ARG A 149 -3.89 -11.75 -4.12
C ARG A 149 -2.84 -11.17 -3.15
N LEU A 150 -3.10 -11.25 -1.84
CA LEU A 150 -2.22 -10.78 -0.77
C LEU A 150 -1.43 -11.93 -0.10
N MET A 151 -1.42 -13.11 -0.72
CA MET A 151 -0.73 -14.32 -0.25
C MET A 151 -0.07 -15.12 -1.39
N SER A 152 -0.36 -14.78 -2.65
CA SER A 152 0.06 -15.48 -3.86
C SER A 152 0.37 -14.50 -4.99
N SER A 153 1.35 -14.84 -5.83
CA SER A 153 1.65 -14.12 -7.08
C SER A 153 1.01 -14.73 -8.33
N SER A 154 0.35 -15.91 -8.24
CA SER A 154 -0.24 -16.59 -9.40
C SER A 154 -1.30 -15.77 -10.15
N GLY A 155 -1.96 -14.83 -9.46
CA GLY A 155 -2.99 -13.94 -10.04
C GLY A 155 -2.48 -12.57 -10.50
N TRP A 156 -1.17 -12.31 -10.48
CA TRP A 156 -0.63 -10.99 -10.77
C TRP A 156 -0.64 -10.66 -12.28
N PRO A 157 -1.18 -9.49 -12.69
CA PRO A 157 -1.13 -9.06 -14.09
C PRO A 157 0.30 -8.75 -14.55
N GLN A 158 0.57 -8.83 -15.85
CA GLN A 158 1.91 -8.54 -16.39
C GLN A 158 2.29 -7.05 -16.34
N THR A 159 1.29 -6.17 -16.28
CA THR A 159 1.48 -4.72 -16.10
C THR A 159 0.60 -4.20 -14.97
N LYS A 160 1.01 -3.07 -14.38
CA LYS A 160 0.25 -2.36 -13.36
C LYS A 160 0.39 -0.86 -13.59
N ARG A 161 -0.74 -0.18 -13.79
CA ARG A 161 -0.79 1.28 -13.82
C ARG A 161 -0.43 1.86 -12.45
N GLY A 162 0.42 2.88 -12.45
CA GLY A 162 0.71 3.69 -11.26
C GLY A 162 -0.30 4.84 -11.11
N THR A 163 -0.66 5.16 -9.87
CA THR A 163 -1.60 6.23 -9.49
C THR A 163 -1.09 6.99 -8.27
N GLY A 164 -1.57 8.22 -8.08
CA GLY A 164 -1.06 9.14 -7.06
C GLY A 164 0.44 9.36 -7.21
N ILE A 165 1.20 9.19 -6.13
CA ILE A 165 2.68 9.28 -6.12
C ILE A 165 3.39 8.26 -7.04
N LEU A 166 2.69 7.20 -7.48
CA LEU A 166 3.21 6.22 -8.44
C LEU A 166 2.83 6.56 -9.90
N SER A 167 2.05 7.61 -10.13
CA SER A 167 1.71 8.05 -11.48
C SER A 167 2.93 8.67 -12.16
N SER A 168 3.06 8.44 -13.47
CA SER A 168 4.04 9.06 -14.35
C SER A 168 3.56 10.33 -15.03
N GLN A 169 2.31 10.73 -14.79
CA GLN A 169 1.75 11.96 -15.32
C GLN A 169 2.05 13.12 -14.37
N ALA A 170 2.57 14.22 -14.89
CA ALA A 170 2.98 15.37 -14.07
C ALA A 170 1.76 16.06 -13.42
N GLU A 171 0.60 15.93 -14.03
CA GLU A 171 -0.68 16.44 -13.59
C GLU A 171 -1.18 15.71 -12.34
N GLU A 172 -0.88 14.41 -12.21
CA GLU A 172 -1.24 13.58 -11.05
C GLU A 172 -0.10 13.49 -10.03
N ASN A 173 1.16 13.62 -10.48
CA ASN A 173 2.35 13.53 -9.65
C ASN A 173 3.36 14.67 -9.95
N PRO A 174 3.10 15.90 -9.47
CA PRO A 174 3.83 17.11 -9.89
C PRO A 174 5.34 17.10 -9.64
N HIS A 175 5.83 16.23 -8.76
CA HIS A 175 7.22 16.26 -8.30
C HIS A 175 7.98 14.94 -8.52
N TRP A 176 7.32 13.79 -8.49
CA TRP A 176 7.98 12.47 -8.56
C TRP A 176 7.63 11.65 -9.82
N HIS A 177 6.85 12.20 -10.76
CA HIS A 177 6.40 11.48 -11.98
C HIS A 177 7.53 10.88 -12.84
N ASN A 178 8.73 11.46 -12.77
CA ASN A 178 9.92 11.05 -13.50
C ASN A 178 10.99 10.39 -12.60
N ALA A 179 10.62 9.85 -11.44
CA ALA A 179 11.45 8.92 -10.67
C ALA A 179 11.34 7.50 -11.25
N ASN A 180 12.33 6.63 -11.04
CA ASN A 180 12.17 5.21 -11.29
C ASN A 180 11.16 4.64 -10.28
N ILE A 181 10.05 4.07 -10.76
CA ILE A 181 8.91 3.68 -9.92
C ILE A 181 8.92 2.17 -9.75
N VAL A 182 8.90 1.72 -8.50
CA VAL A 182 8.85 0.31 -8.11
C VAL A 182 7.65 0.09 -7.19
N PHE A 183 6.75 -0.81 -7.56
CA PHE A 183 5.66 -1.28 -6.70
C PHE A 183 5.95 -2.71 -6.27
N ILE A 184 6.10 -2.95 -4.97
CA ILE A 184 6.33 -4.28 -4.39
C ILE A 184 4.99 -4.77 -3.82
N PRO A 185 4.33 -5.75 -4.45
CA PRO A 185 3.05 -6.25 -3.97
C PRO A 185 3.22 -7.00 -2.65
N TYR A 186 2.21 -6.90 -1.80
CA TYR A 186 2.26 -7.48 -0.46
C TYR A 186 1.67 -8.89 -0.46
N CYS A 187 2.52 -9.90 -0.58
CA CYS A 187 2.12 -11.31 -0.56
C CYS A 187 2.69 -12.13 0.60
N SER A 188 3.18 -11.45 1.65
CA SER A 188 3.85 -12.07 2.81
C SER A 188 3.03 -12.03 4.10
N SER A 189 1.95 -11.24 4.18
CA SER A 189 1.00 -11.20 5.33
C SER A 189 1.60 -10.96 6.73
N ASP A 190 2.83 -10.41 6.80
CA ASP A 190 3.69 -10.29 7.97
C ASP A 190 4.09 -8.84 8.31
N VAL A 191 3.38 -7.85 7.77
CA VAL A 191 3.67 -6.41 7.89
C VAL A 191 5.12 -6.09 7.46
N TRP A 192 5.63 -6.82 6.47
CA TRP A 192 7.00 -6.70 5.94
C TRP A 192 8.10 -7.02 6.97
N SER A 193 7.78 -7.72 8.06
CA SER A 193 8.73 -8.05 9.13
C SER A 193 9.37 -9.44 8.97
N GLY A 194 8.73 -10.36 8.25
CA GLY A 194 9.07 -11.79 8.28
C GLY A 194 10.44 -12.13 7.68
N THR A 195 11.13 -13.05 8.35
CA THR A 195 12.35 -13.72 7.87
C THR A 195 12.28 -15.24 8.01
N GLY A 196 11.08 -15.79 8.25
CA GLY A 196 10.85 -17.22 8.38
C GLY A 196 11.02 -17.97 7.06
N PRO A 197 11.52 -19.21 7.07
CA PRO A 197 11.61 -20.01 5.86
C PRO A 197 10.21 -20.34 5.32
N TYR A 198 10.03 -20.20 4.00
CA TYR A 198 8.90 -20.70 3.20
C TYR A 198 7.47 -20.20 3.50
N THR A 199 7.25 -19.20 4.36
CA THR A 199 5.89 -18.65 4.54
C THR A 199 5.85 -17.14 4.79
N PHE A 200 6.71 -16.58 5.64
CA PHE A 200 6.66 -15.16 6.03
C PHE A 200 8.01 -14.49 5.74
N MET A 201 8.12 -13.86 4.58
CA MET A 201 9.40 -13.44 3.99
C MET A 201 9.45 -11.95 3.62
N GLY A 202 8.56 -11.11 4.15
CA GLY A 202 8.39 -9.71 3.74
C GLY A 202 9.67 -8.87 3.81
N SER A 203 10.47 -9.00 4.87
CA SER A 203 11.75 -8.28 4.97
C SER A 203 12.78 -8.83 3.98
N LEU A 204 12.74 -10.14 3.69
CA LEU A 204 13.60 -10.77 2.69
C LEU A 204 13.20 -10.39 1.25
N ILE A 205 11.91 -10.23 0.96
CA ILE A 205 11.40 -9.75 -0.33
C ILE A 205 11.98 -8.37 -0.62
N ILE A 206 11.89 -7.41 0.31
CA ILE A 206 12.49 -6.07 0.15
C ILE A 206 13.99 -6.17 -0.16
N ARG A 207 14.71 -7.01 0.58
CA ARG A 207 16.16 -7.22 0.41
C ARG A 207 16.51 -7.78 -0.97
N GLU A 208 15.79 -8.76 -1.47
CA GLU A 208 16.05 -9.34 -2.80
C GLU A 208 15.57 -8.42 -3.94
N VAL A 209 14.49 -7.65 -3.77
CA VAL A 209 14.10 -6.60 -4.74
C VAL A 209 15.24 -5.60 -4.92
N ILE A 210 15.85 -5.10 -3.84
CA ILE A 210 16.98 -4.17 -3.92
C ILE A 210 18.16 -4.80 -4.69
N LYS A 211 18.45 -6.09 -4.49
CA LYS A 211 19.48 -6.80 -5.26
C LYS A 211 19.14 -6.88 -6.75
N ASP A 212 17.90 -7.20 -7.10
CA ASP A 212 17.47 -7.30 -8.49
C ASP A 212 17.37 -5.94 -9.21
N LEU A 213 17.28 -4.85 -8.46
CA LEU A 213 17.41 -3.48 -8.96
C LEU A 213 18.86 -2.99 -9.17
N ILE A 214 19.88 -3.71 -8.68
CA ILE A 214 21.31 -3.40 -8.96
C ILE A 214 21.59 -3.31 -10.47
N PRO A 215 21.30 -4.34 -11.31
CA PRO A 215 21.48 -4.25 -12.77
C PRO A 215 20.49 -3.28 -13.45
N LYS A 216 19.52 -2.73 -12.72
CA LYS A 216 18.60 -1.67 -13.19
C LYS A 216 19.07 -0.26 -12.86
N GLY A 217 20.18 -0.11 -12.15
CA GLY A 217 20.83 1.18 -11.90
C GLY A 217 20.51 1.83 -10.56
N ILE A 218 19.95 1.09 -9.58
CA ILE A 218 19.69 1.66 -8.24
C ILE A 218 20.98 2.11 -7.53
N LYS A 219 22.13 1.52 -7.86
CA LYS A 219 23.44 1.93 -7.33
C LYS A 219 23.84 3.36 -7.73
N GLN A 220 23.29 3.90 -8.82
CA GLN A 220 23.52 5.29 -9.25
C GLN A 220 22.46 6.26 -8.70
N ALA A 221 21.56 5.81 -7.83
CA ALA A 221 20.58 6.65 -7.17
C ALA A 221 21.26 7.71 -6.27
N LYS A 222 20.72 8.93 -6.29
CA LYS A 222 21.05 9.97 -5.31
C LYS A 222 19.98 10.09 -4.23
N VAL A 223 18.75 9.67 -4.51
CA VAL A 223 17.68 9.48 -3.52
C VAL A 223 16.93 8.18 -3.80
N VAL A 224 16.74 7.36 -2.76
CA VAL A 224 15.78 6.25 -2.73
C VAL A 224 14.72 6.59 -1.68
N MET A 225 13.48 6.76 -2.12
CA MET A 225 12.33 6.89 -1.24
C MET A 225 11.69 5.51 -1.06
N LEU A 226 11.78 4.95 0.15
CA LEU A 226 10.99 3.80 0.56
C LEU A 226 9.64 4.32 1.04
N SER A 227 8.59 4.08 0.27
CA SER A 227 7.22 4.49 0.59
C SER A 227 6.35 3.28 0.88
N GLY A 228 5.21 3.48 1.52
CA GLY A 228 4.26 2.40 1.75
C GLY A 228 3.00 2.89 2.41
N THR A 229 1.91 2.16 2.23
CA THR A 229 0.60 2.50 2.79
C THR A 229 0.09 1.42 3.74
N SER A 230 -0.66 1.76 4.80
CA SER A 230 -1.22 0.79 5.75
C SER A 230 -0.11 -0.07 6.38
N ALA A 231 -0.27 -1.39 6.42
CA ALA A 231 0.77 -2.36 6.77
C ALA A 231 2.10 -2.16 6.00
N GLY A 232 2.06 -1.64 4.77
CA GLY A 232 3.23 -1.23 4.00
C GLY A 232 3.91 0.01 4.56
N GLY A 233 3.15 0.97 5.12
CA GLY A 233 3.68 2.14 5.82
C GLY A 233 4.41 1.75 7.11
N THR A 234 3.83 0.83 7.90
CA THR A 234 4.55 0.21 9.03
C THR A 234 5.77 -0.58 8.54
N GLY A 235 5.67 -1.25 7.39
CA GLY A 235 6.79 -1.91 6.70
C GLY A 235 7.95 -0.98 6.34
N VAL A 236 7.69 0.28 5.98
CA VAL A 236 8.73 1.32 5.78
C VAL A 236 9.50 1.53 7.09
N LEU A 237 8.78 1.80 8.19
CA LEU A 237 9.38 2.04 9.51
C LEU A 237 10.28 0.86 9.92
N LEU A 238 9.79 -0.38 9.76
CA LEU A 238 10.50 -1.59 10.15
C LEU A 238 11.72 -1.94 9.29
N ASN A 239 11.81 -1.44 8.06
CA ASN A 239 12.86 -1.84 7.09
C ASN A 239 13.80 -0.72 6.64
N ILE A 240 13.47 0.56 6.85
CA ILE A 240 14.22 1.67 6.25
C ILE A 240 15.73 1.66 6.57
N GLU A 241 16.12 1.39 7.81
CA GLU A 241 17.53 1.31 8.20
C GLU A 241 18.25 0.11 7.55
N ARG A 242 17.55 -1.00 7.30
CA ARG A 242 18.10 -2.15 6.57
C ARG A 242 18.29 -1.82 5.09
N VAL A 243 17.35 -1.08 4.49
CA VAL A 243 17.46 -0.59 3.11
C VAL A 243 18.62 0.39 2.96
N ALA A 244 18.78 1.32 3.91
CA ALA A 244 19.93 2.23 3.96
C ALA A 244 21.25 1.47 4.07
N SER A 245 21.40 0.58 5.06
CA SER A 245 22.62 -0.19 5.25
C SER A 245 22.91 -1.13 4.06
N GLN A 246 21.90 -1.73 3.44
CA GLN A 246 22.08 -2.56 2.24
C GLN A 246 22.60 -1.74 1.05
N LEU A 247 22.07 -0.55 0.80
CA LEU A 247 22.54 0.31 -0.29
C LEU A 247 23.96 0.84 -0.02
N GLU A 248 24.28 1.18 1.23
CA GLU A 248 25.64 1.55 1.66
C GLU A 248 26.64 0.40 1.45
N GLN A 249 26.31 -0.82 1.90
CA GLN A 249 27.13 -2.03 1.70
C GLN A 249 27.36 -2.37 0.22
N LEU A 250 26.41 -2.03 -0.65
CA LEU A 250 26.53 -2.16 -2.10
C LEU A 250 27.38 -1.03 -2.73
N GLY A 251 27.86 -0.06 -1.93
CA GLY A 251 28.65 1.09 -2.37
C GLY A 251 27.84 2.13 -3.13
N ALA A 252 26.58 2.37 -2.75
CA ALA A 252 25.72 3.40 -3.33
C ALA A 252 25.75 4.68 -2.47
N GLU A 253 26.16 5.81 -3.06
CA GLU A 253 26.11 7.14 -2.42
C GLU A 253 24.69 7.73 -2.47
N THR A 254 23.75 7.05 -1.81
CA THR A 254 22.31 7.34 -1.90
C THR A 254 21.75 7.82 -0.57
N GLN A 255 20.99 8.91 -0.57
CA GLN A 255 20.16 9.26 0.59
C GLN A 255 18.89 8.41 0.59
N VAL A 256 18.75 7.50 1.56
CA VAL A 256 17.48 6.80 1.80
C VAL A 256 16.54 7.69 2.60
N ARG A 257 15.25 7.67 2.24
CA ARG A 257 14.19 8.46 2.89
C ARG A 257 12.92 7.63 2.99
N GLY A 258 12.09 7.86 3.99
CA GLY A 258 10.83 7.13 4.17
C GLY A 258 9.60 7.99 3.95
N LEU A 259 8.56 7.42 3.33
CA LEU A 259 7.22 8.00 3.25
C LEU A 259 6.20 7.00 3.80
N VAL A 260 5.73 7.27 5.01
CA VAL A 260 4.86 6.38 5.78
C VAL A 260 3.42 6.88 5.65
N ASP A 261 2.58 6.21 4.87
CA ASP A 261 1.15 6.54 4.75
C ASP A 261 0.29 5.58 5.58
N SER A 262 -0.53 6.12 6.49
CA SER A 262 -1.54 5.37 7.24
C SER A 262 -0.98 4.13 7.97
N GLY A 263 0.29 4.21 8.38
CA GLY A 263 1.06 3.15 9.03
C GLY A 263 1.53 3.51 10.44
N TRP A 264 1.05 4.65 10.97
CA TRP A 264 1.36 5.17 12.29
C TRP A 264 0.20 4.88 13.25
N PHE A 265 0.22 3.68 13.82
CA PHE A 265 -0.77 3.24 14.80
C PHE A 265 -0.37 3.62 16.23
N ILE A 266 -1.38 3.65 17.11
CA ILE A 266 -1.25 3.66 18.58
C ILE A 266 -1.85 2.37 19.15
N GLU A 267 -1.40 1.99 20.34
CA GLU A 267 -1.80 0.75 21.01
C GLU A 267 -3.29 0.73 21.36
N SER A 268 -3.84 -0.47 21.56
CA SER A 268 -5.23 -0.58 21.94
C SER A 268 -5.41 -0.22 23.41
N LYS A 269 -6.51 0.45 23.74
CA LYS A 269 -6.88 0.69 25.14
C LYS A 269 -7.65 -0.45 25.78
N GLN A 270 -8.11 -1.41 24.97
CA GLN A 270 -8.90 -2.54 25.44
C GLN A 270 -8.01 -3.60 26.07
N GLN A 271 -7.88 -3.57 27.40
CA GLN A 271 -7.37 -4.67 28.21
C GLN A 271 -8.27 -5.90 27.99
N ARG A 272 -7.83 -6.85 27.13
CA ARG A 272 -8.55 -8.09 26.82
C ARG A 272 -7.69 -9.32 27.12
N SER A 273 -8.35 -10.49 27.13
CA SER A 273 -7.80 -11.76 27.63
C SER A 273 -6.40 -12.07 27.08
N PRO A 274 -5.41 -12.42 27.93
CA PRO A 274 -4.05 -12.77 27.48
C PRO A 274 -4.00 -14.00 26.57
N ASN A 275 -5.06 -14.82 26.61
CA ASN A 275 -5.31 -15.87 25.63
C ASN A 275 -6.48 -15.40 24.75
N CYS A 276 -6.16 -14.89 23.56
CA CYS A 276 -7.13 -14.67 22.49
C CYS A 276 -7.75 -16.03 22.12
N PRO A 277 -9.05 -16.28 22.36
CA PRO A 277 -9.67 -17.57 22.03
C PRO A 277 -9.76 -17.74 20.53
N GLU A 278 -9.60 -18.96 20.02
CA GLU A 278 -9.67 -19.32 18.58
C GLU A 278 -10.99 -18.89 17.90
N THR A 279 -12.03 -18.57 18.69
CA THR A 279 -13.36 -18.15 18.25
C THR A 279 -13.58 -16.64 18.20
N VAL A 280 -12.59 -15.80 18.57
CA VAL A 280 -12.72 -14.33 18.61
C VAL A 280 -11.52 -13.69 17.89
N SER A 281 -11.77 -12.68 17.05
CA SER A 281 -10.68 -11.90 16.44
C SER A 281 -9.83 -11.23 17.51
N CYS A 282 -8.52 -11.44 17.48
CA CYS A 282 -7.61 -10.79 18.42
C CYS A 282 -7.57 -9.27 18.19
N SER A 283 -7.18 -8.52 19.23
CA SER A 283 -6.78 -7.12 19.02
C SER A 283 -5.58 -7.08 18.06
N PRO A 284 -5.43 -6.07 17.20
CA PRO A 284 -4.24 -5.93 16.38
C PRO A 284 -2.91 -5.81 17.15
N GLU A 285 -2.94 -5.41 18.42
CA GLU A 285 -1.77 -5.48 19.29
C GLU A 285 -1.38 -6.94 19.57
N ASP A 286 -2.35 -7.78 19.94
CA ASP A 286 -2.13 -9.21 20.17
C ASP A 286 -1.83 -9.95 18.86
N ALA A 287 -2.42 -9.52 17.74
CA ALA A 287 -2.07 -9.98 16.40
C ALA A 287 -0.59 -9.74 16.08
N ILE A 288 -0.02 -8.59 16.47
CA ILE A 288 1.41 -8.31 16.31
C ILE A 288 2.23 -9.15 17.31
N LYS A 289 1.83 -9.28 18.59
CA LYS A 289 2.53 -10.11 19.59
C LYS A 289 2.64 -11.59 19.17
N ILE A 290 1.54 -12.16 18.68
CA ILE A 290 1.46 -13.55 18.19
C ILE A 290 2.15 -13.64 16.83
N GLY A 291 1.80 -12.75 15.90
CA GLY A 291 2.32 -12.69 14.54
C GLY A 291 3.84 -12.59 14.49
N LEU A 292 4.45 -11.72 15.28
CA LEU A 292 5.91 -11.55 15.33
C LEU A 292 6.66 -12.88 15.60
N ARG A 293 6.07 -13.76 16.41
CA ARG A 293 6.60 -15.12 16.66
C ARG A 293 6.36 -16.05 15.47
N LEU A 294 5.14 -16.08 14.94
CA LEU A 294 4.75 -16.89 13.78
C LEU A 294 5.58 -16.57 12.52
N TRP A 295 5.81 -15.28 12.26
CA TRP A 295 6.49 -14.78 11.06
C TRP A 295 8.01 -14.92 11.11
N ASN A 296 8.58 -15.32 12.27
CA ASN A 296 9.99 -15.11 12.61
C ASN A 296 10.40 -13.67 12.23
N GLY A 297 9.59 -12.71 12.72
CA GLY A 297 9.68 -11.32 12.28
C GLY A 297 10.81 -10.57 12.95
N VAL A 298 11.37 -9.59 12.24
CA VAL A 298 12.49 -8.77 12.72
C VAL A 298 12.12 -7.29 12.76
N VAL A 299 12.45 -6.64 13.87
CA VAL A 299 12.30 -5.18 14.06
C VAL A 299 13.68 -4.50 13.99
N PRO A 300 13.77 -3.16 13.88
CA PRO A 300 15.06 -2.45 13.87
C PRO A 300 15.84 -2.65 15.18
N ASP A 301 17.14 -2.93 15.08
CA ASP A 301 17.96 -3.36 16.21
C ASP A 301 18.02 -2.34 17.36
N ARG A 302 18.11 -1.04 17.03
CA ARG A 302 18.11 0.03 18.04
C ARG A 302 16.82 0.09 18.85
N CYS A 303 15.68 -0.18 18.21
CA CYS A 303 14.39 -0.27 18.90
C CYS A 303 14.28 -1.57 19.70
N ARG A 304 14.72 -2.71 19.14
CA ARG A 304 14.77 -3.99 19.86
C ARG A 304 15.50 -3.88 21.20
N GLN A 305 16.59 -3.11 21.25
CA GLN A 305 17.41 -2.89 22.44
C GLN A 305 16.72 -2.05 23.54
N LEU A 306 15.62 -1.34 23.24
CA LEU A 306 14.84 -0.60 24.25
C LEU A 306 13.91 -1.52 25.07
N TYR A 307 13.61 -2.71 24.57
CA TYR A 307 12.58 -3.60 25.11
C TYR A 307 13.16 -4.92 25.62
N LYS A 308 12.43 -5.56 26.54
CA LYS A 308 12.79 -6.89 27.04
C LYS A 308 12.52 -7.93 25.95
N ARG A 309 13.20 -9.08 26.03
CA ARG A 309 12.92 -10.22 25.15
C ARG A 309 11.46 -10.65 25.30
N GLY A 310 10.72 -10.71 24.18
CA GLY A 310 9.28 -10.94 24.13
C GLY A 310 8.45 -9.66 23.93
N GLU A 311 9.04 -8.48 24.17
CA GLU A 311 8.41 -7.16 24.02
C GLU A 311 8.80 -6.44 22.72
N GLU A 312 9.43 -7.13 21.76
CA GLU A 312 9.88 -6.52 20.50
C GLU A 312 8.71 -6.02 19.62
N TRP A 313 7.49 -6.49 19.88
CA TRP A 313 6.25 -6.04 19.24
C TRP A 313 5.99 -4.53 19.40
N GLN A 314 6.51 -3.93 20.47
CA GLN A 314 6.45 -2.49 20.75
C GLN A 314 7.02 -1.65 19.59
N CYS A 315 7.98 -2.19 18.84
CA CYS A 315 8.60 -1.54 17.68
C CYS A 315 7.73 -1.47 16.42
N PHE A 316 6.52 -2.04 16.41
CA PHE A 316 5.57 -1.85 15.31
C PHE A 316 4.82 -0.51 15.42
N PHE A 317 4.83 0.13 16.59
CA PHE A 317 4.18 1.41 16.82
C PHE A 317 5.13 2.56 16.47
N GLY A 318 4.71 3.42 15.54
CA GLY A 318 5.57 4.47 14.98
C GLY A 318 6.15 5.40 16.04
N HIS A 319 5.35 5.82 17.02
CA HIS A 319 5.77 6.73 18.09
C HIS A 319 6.78 6.11 19.08
N LYS A 320 6.90 4.77 19.13
CA LYS A 320 7.93 4.06 19.91
C LYS A 320 9.21 3.80 19.12
N LEU A 321 9.07 3.58 17.82
CA LEU A 321 10.18 3.26 16.92
C LEU A 321 10.92 4.51 16.41
N TYR A 322 10.20 5.60 16.13
CA TYR A 322 10.67 6.77 15.37
C TYR A 322 11.99 7.36 15.88
N SER A 323 12.13 7.54 17.19
CA SER A 323 13.32 8.14 17.83
C SER A 323 14.61 7.32 17.67
N THR A 324 14.50 6.05 17.24
CA THR A 324 15.65 5.15 17.04
C THR A 324 16.16 5.13 15.60
N LEU A 325 15.37 5.64 14.65
CA LEU A 325 15.66 5.65 13.21
C LEU A 325 16.59 6.83 12.87
N THR A 326 17.44 6.66 11.85
CA THR A 326 18.37 7.71 11.38
C THR A 326 17.99 8.26 10.02
N SER A 327 17.33 7.44 9.19
CA SER A 327 16.83 7.83 7.89
C SER A 327 15.67 8.82 8.04
N PRO A 328 15.67 9.96 7.32
CA PRO A 328 14.61 10.95 7.44
C PRO A 328 13.27 10.39 6.94
N LEU A 329 12.21 10.62 7.72
CA LEU A 329 10.85 10.18 7.42
C LEU A 329 9.91 11.37 7.17
N PHE A 330 8.91 11.12 6.34
CA PHE A 330 7.69 11.92 6.22
C PHE A 330 6.51 11.01 6.59
N VAL A 331 5.74 11.40 7.61
CA VAL A 331 4.56 10.63 8.07
C VAL A 331 3.28 11.28 7.54
N VAL A 332 2.45 10.49 6.88
CA VAL A 332 1.12 10.86 6.41
C VAL A 332 0.12 10.02 7.19
N GLN A 333 -0.72 10.63 8.02
CA GLN A 333 -1.57 9.88 8.94
C GLN A 333 -2.92 10.56 9.12
N TRP A 334 -4.01 9.87 8.77
CA TRP A 334 -5.35 10.31 9.14
C TRP A 334 -5.49 10.31 10.66
N LEU A 335 -5.94 11.42 11.25
CA LEU A 335 -6.15 11.53 12.70
C LEU A 335 -7.30 10.66 13.21
N PHE A 336 -8.14 10.15 12.30
CA PHE A 336 -9.21 9.20 12.57
C PHE A 336 -9.11 8.08 11.52
N ASP A 337 -7.99 7.36 11.53
CA ASP A 337 -7.75 6.29 10.57
C ASP A 337 -8.75 5.13 10.74
N GLU A 338 -9.39 4.70 9.65
CA GLU A 338 -10.41 3.65 9.72
C GLU A 338 -9.88 2.32 10.25
N GLU A 339 -8.62 1.96 9.95
CA GLU A 339 -8.06 0.70 10.46
C GLU A 339 -7.70 0.83 11.94
N GLN A 340 -7.27 2.01 12.41
CA GLN A 340 -7.11 2.30 13.85
C GLN A 340 -8.44 2.24 14.61
N LEU A 341 -9.56 2.56 13.96
CA LEU A 341 -10.90 2.36 14.53
C LEU A 341 -11.30 0.88 14.53
N ARG A 342 -11.01 0.14 13.46
CA ARG A 342 -11.26 -1.32 13.41
C ARG A 342 -10.41 -2.10 14.42
N VAL A 343 -9.22 -1.61 14.79
CA VAL A 343 -8.41 -2.13 15.92
C VAL A 343 -9.19 -2.15 17.22
N GLU A 344 -10.05 -1.15 17.46
CA GLU A 344 -10.93 -1.02 18.62
C GLU A 344 -12.33 -1.65 18.42
N ASN A 345 -12.51 -2.47 17.37
CA ASN A 345 -13.80 -3.03 16.98
C ASN A 345 -14.85 -1.95 16.66
N ILE A 346 -14.44 -0.80 16.10
CA ILE A 346 -15.32 0.28 15.63
C ILE A 346 -15.44 0.20 14.11
N TYR A 347 -16.65 -0.15 13.63
CA TYR A 347 -16.97 -0.28 12.21
C TYR A 347 -17.90 0.86 11.77
N MET A 348 -17.32 1.91 11.21
CA MET A 348 -18.04 3.12 10.77
C MET A 348 -19.13 2.77 9.76
N GLY A 349 -20.38 3.15 10.06
CA GLY A 349 -21.57 2.85 9.25
C GLY A 349 -22.11 1.42 9.35
N GLY A 350 -21.58 0.57 10.24
CA GLY A 350 -21.99 -0.85 10.32
C GLY A 350 -22.61 -1.32 11.64
N GLN A 351 -22.32 -0.66 12.77
CA GLN A 351 -22.75 -1.08 14.11
C GLN A 351 -23.08 0.14 14.99
N SER A 352 -23.90 -0.08 16.03
CA SER A 352 -24.19 0.93 17.06
C SER A 352 -22.94 1.23 17.90
N LEU A 353 -22.62 2.50 18.11
CA LEU A 353 -21.52 2.92 18.99
C LEU A 353 -21.90 2.75 20.46
N SER A 354 -21.03 2.11 21.24
CA SER A 354 -21.08 2.21 22.70
C SER A 354 -20.53 3.55 23.18
N GLU A 355 -20.87 3.95 24.42
CA GLU A 355 -20.34 5.18 25.03
C GLU A 355 -18.81 5.14 25.16
N GLU A 356 -18.23 3.97 25.43
CA GLU A 356 -16.77 3.76 25.46
C GLU A 356 -16.11 3.97 24.10
N GLN A 357 -16.71 3.41 23.02
CA GLN A 357 -16.22 3.60 21.66
C GLN A 357 -16.34 5.06 21.22
N TRP A 358 -17.40 5.75 21.61
CA TRP A 358 -17.56 7.18 21.35
C TRP A 358 -16.50 8.03 22.07
N GLN A 359 -16.25 7.75 23.35
CA GLN A 359 -15.15 8.38 24.10
C GLN A 359 -13.78 8.06 23.49
N TYR A 360 -13.57 6.84 22.96
CA TYR A 360 -12.34 6.51 22.23
C TYR A 360 -12.18 7.39 20.99
N ILE A 361 -13.21 7.51 20.14
CA ILE A 361 -13.17 8.36 18.93
C ILE A 361 -12.78 9.80 19.29
N GLN A 362 -13.42 10.40 20.30
CA GLN A 362 -13.11 11.76 20.75
C GLN A 362 -11.65 11.94 21.20
N ASN A 363 -11.07 10.92 21.85
CA ASN A 363 -9.71 10.99 22.38
C ASN A 363 -8.64 10.63 21.34
N LEU A 364 -8.95 9.77 20.36
CA LEU A 364 -8.04 9.31 19.30
C LEU A 364 -7.35 10.47 18.58
N GLY A 365 -8.12 11.48 18.16
CA GLY A 365 -7.59 12.65 17.47
C GLY A 365 -6.61 13.45 18.32
N ARG A 366 -6.75 13.46 19.66
CA ARG A 366 -5.79 14.09 20.58
C ARG A 366 -4.53 13.25 20.75
N GLU A 367 -4.68 11.94 20.83
CA GLU A 367 -3.59 11.00 21.06
C GLU A 367 -2.68 10.85 19.84
N LEU A 368 -3.25 10.75 18.63
CA LEU A 368 -2.46 10.77 17.41
C LEU A 368 -1.69 12.09 17.25
N LYS A 369 -2.31 13.26 17.52
CA LYS A 369 -1.60 14.56 17.53
C LYS A 369 -0.43 14.58 18.51
N ASN A 370 -0.64 14.10 19.75
CA ASN A 370 0.41 14.03 20.75
C ASN A 370 1.56 13.11 20.30
N SER A 371 1.24 11.97 19.71
CA SER A 371 2.23 11.01 19.20
C SER A 371 3.07 11.56 18.04
N LEU A 372 2.50 12.48 17.24
CA LEU A 372 3.14 13.08 16.07
C LEU A 372 3.95 14.36 16.39
N ARG A 373 3.87 14.87 17.63
CA ARG A 373 4.46 16.16 18.05
C ARG A 373 5.95 16.30 17.71
N ASP A 374 6.73 15.26 17.98
CA ASP A 374 8.19 15.27 17.83
C ASP A 374 8.65 14.71 16.47
N VAL A 375 7.71 14.35 15.58
CA VAL A 375 8.00 13.88 14.22
C VAL A 375 8.33 15.09 13.33
N THR A 376 9.47 15.03 12.64
CA THR A 376 10.04 16.20 11.95
C THR A 376 9.25 16.62 10.70
N ALA A 377 8.65 15.66 9.99
CA ALA A 377 7.79 15.93 8.84
C ALA A 377 6.51 15.08 8.90
N VAL A 378 5.37 15.76 8.85
CA VAL A 378 4.03 15.22 9.10
C VAL A 378 3.02 15.87 8.16
N PHE A 379 2.07 15.08 7.67
CA PHE A 379 0.81 15.54 7.09
C PHE A 379 -0.34 14.75 7.71
N ALA A 380 -1.04 15.36 8.67
CA ALA A 380 -2.06 14.71 9.47
C ALA A 380 -3.38 15.52 9.49
N PRO A 381 -4.23 15.34 8.45
CA PRO A 381 -5.54 15.95 8.38
C PRO A 381 -6.57 15.25 9.30
N SER A 382 -7.54 16.03 9.77
CA SER A 382 -8.60 15.63 10.71
C SER A 382 -9.78 14.96 10.01
N CYS A 383 -9.50 13.89 9.25
CA CYS A 383 -10.51 13.17 8.46
C CYS A 383 -10.66 11.72 8.91
N LEU A 384 -11.86 11.19 8.68
CA LEU A 384 -12.11 9.76 8.70
C LEU A 384 -11.76 9.18 7.32
N SER A 385 -10.66 8.43 7.22
CA SER A 385 -10.30 7.70 6.00
C SER A 385 -9.19 6.69 6.28
N HIS A 386 -8.78 5.93 5.26
CA HIS A 386 -7.55 5.14 5.28
C HIS A 386 -6.82 5.21 3.94
N THR A 387 -5.48 5.30 3.99
CA THR A 387 -4.55 5.50 2.86
C THR A 387 -4.74 6.81 2.08
N VAL A 388 -3.70 7.30 1.41
CA VAL A 388 -3.82 8.44 0.50
C VAL A 388 -2.83 8.45 -0.66
N ILE A 389 -1.56 8.04 -0.46
CA ILE A 389 -0.48 8.43 -1.40
C ILE A 389 -0.60 7.79 -2.79
N THR A 390 -1.34 6.69 -2.93
CA THR A 390 -1.62 6.03 -4.22
C THR A 390 -3.00 6.34 -4.80
N LYS A 391 -3.82 7.17 -4.15
CA LYS A 391 -5.13 7.60 -4.68
C LYS A 391 -4.90 8.68 -5.75
N SER A 392 -5.69 8.68 -6.83
CA SER A 392 -5.57 9.69 -7.89
C SER A 392 -5.90 11.11 -7.39
N ASN A 393 -6.77 11.22 -6.39
CA ASN A 393 -7.13 12.48 -5.72
C ASN A 393 -6.21 12.84 -4.53
N TRP A 394 -5.04 12.22 -4.36
CA TRP A 394 -4.13 12.50 -3.22
C TRP A 394 -3.69 13.98 -3.10
N MET A 395 -3.81 14.75 -4.18
CA MET A 395 -3.49 16.19 -4.21
C MET A 395 -4.60 17.08 -3.64
N SER A 396 -5.84 16.57 -3.52
CA SER A 396 -7.01 17.34 -3.10
C SER A 396 -7.00 17.68 -1.61
N PHE A 397 -6.40 16.83 -0.78
CA PHE A 397 -6.33 16.98 0.67
C PHE A 397 -5.32 18.05 1.07
N GLN A 398 -5.72 18.96 1.96
CA GLN A 398 -4.91 20.08 2.42
C GLN A 398 -4.96 20.21 3.94
N VAL A 399 -3.84 20.61 4.54
CA VAL A 399 -3.77 21.04 5.95
C VAL A 399 -3.22 22.47 5.94
N ARG A 400 -3.96 23.41 6.54
CA ARG A 400 -3.62 24.86 6.55
C ARG A 400 -3.30 25.40 5.14
N GLY A 401 -4.14 25.08 4.16
CA GLY A 401 -3.99 25.51 2.76
C GLY A 401 -2.80 24.90 2.00
N THR A 402 -2.08 23.94 2.58
CA THR A 402 -0.97 23.23 1.92
C THR A 402 -1.39 21.82 1.58
N SER A 403 -1.26 21.41 0.31
CA SER A 403 -1.56 20.04 -0.12
C SER A 403 -0.43 19.06 0.20
N LEU A 404 -0.74 17.77 0.29
CA LEU A 404 0.25 16.72 0.56
C LEU A 404 1.44 16.70 -0.43
N PRO A 405 1.27 16.76 -1.77
CA PRO A 405 2.39 16.83 -2.70
C PRO A 405 3.29 18.06 -2.45
N ARG A 406 2.68 19.21 -2.11
CA ARG A 406 3.41 20.45 -1.82
C ARG A 406 4.22 20.36 -0.52
N ALA A 407 3.66 19.74 0.51
CA ALA A 407 4.35 19.47 1.77
C ALA A 407 5.55 18.52 1.57
N LEU A 408 5.35 17.44 0.79
CA LEU A 408 6.41 16.50 0.43
C LEU A 408 7.55 17.18 -0.36
N GLN A 409 7.21 18.09 -1.29
CA GLN A 409 8.18 18.92 -2.01
C GLN A 409 8.98 19.83 -1.07
N CYS A 410 8.33 20.40 -0.05
CA CYS A 410 9.00 21.26 0.93
C CYS A 410 9.99 20.49 1.78
N TRP A 411 9.63 19.29 2.21
CA TRP A 411 10.54 18.39 2.92
C TRP A 411 11.74 17.96 2.05
N ASP A 412 11.50 17.58 0.80
CA ASP A 412 12.56 17.23 -0.16
C ASP A 412 13.58 18.39 -0.31
N ARG A 413 13.09 19.59 -0.60
CA ARG A 413 13.90 20.81 -0.71
C ARG A 413 14.63 21.16 0.60
N SER A 414 14.04 20.86 1.76
CA SER A 414 14.68 21.04 3.06
C SER A 414 15.89 20.10 3.22
N LEU A 415 15.72 18.82 2.91
CA LEU A 415 16.81 17.82 2.94
C LEU A 415 17.92 18.15 1.93
N GLU A 416 17.57 18.64 0.73
CA GLU A 416 18.55 19.12 -0.24
C GLU A 416 19.30 20.37 0.23
N ALA A 417 18.61 21.32 0.88
CA ALA A 417 19.23 22.51 1.44
C ALA A 417 20.24 22.13 2.55
N THR A 418 19.82 21.30 3.50
CA THR A 418 20.68 20.79 4.58
C THR A 418 21.91 20.06 4.04
N ARG A 419 21.74 19.14 3.07
CA ARG A 419 22.87 18.43 2.45
C ARG A 419 23.87 19.37 1.76
N ASN A 420 23.39 20.50 1.25
CA ASN A 420 24.21 21.48 0.54
C ASN A 420 24.68 22.64 1.46
N ASN A 421 24.52 22.53 2.79
CA ASN A 421 24.80 23.58 3.79
C ASN A 421 24.11 24.93 3.49
N ARG A 422 22.86 24.88 3.01
CA ARG A 422 22.01 26.05 2.71
C ARG A 422 20.83 26.14 3.68
N THR A 423 20.31 27.35 3.85
CA THR A 423 19.09 27.58 4.63
C THR A 423 17.85 27.01 3.92
N PRO A 424 16.96 26.29 4.62
CA PRO A 424 15.67 25.87 4.07
C PRO A 424 14.80 27.05 3.61
N ALA A 425 13.96 26.82 2.60
CA ALA A 425 13.11 27.86 2.04
C ALA A 425 11.99 28.29 3.01
N LYS A 426 11.86 29.60 3.26
CA LYS A 426 10.70 30.18 3.96
C LYS A 426 9.40 29.93 3.18
N GLY A 427 8.27 29.83 3.88
CA GLY A 427 6.97 29.56 3.26
C GLY A 427 6.82 28.15 2.68
N CYS A 428 7.54 27.17 3.25
CA CYS A 428 7.52 25.79 2.78
C CYS A 428 7.29 24.80 3.95
N PRO A 429 6.07 24.73 4.52
CA PRO A 429 5.79 23.88 5.67
C PRO A 429 5.74 22.39 5.29
N PHE A 430 6.22 21.54 6.19
CA PHE A 430 6.17 20.09 6.07
C PHE A 430 5.89 19.36 7.40
N HIS A 431 5.64 20.10 8.48
CA HIS A 431 5.00 19.58 9.70
C HIS A 431 3.60 20.23 9.77
N LEU A 432 2.60 19.47 9.34
CA LEU A 432 1.24 19.93 9.10
C LEU A 432 0.28 18.97 9.80
N VAL A 433 -0.26 19.42 10.93
CA VAL A 433 -1.24 18.67 11.73
C VAL A 433 -2.44 19.57 11.98
N ASP A 434 -3.65 19.06 11.73
CA ASP A 434 -4.88 19.80 11.97
C ASP A 434 -5.13 20.05 13.46
N THR A 435 -5.69 21.21 13.78
CA THR A 435 -5.94 21.67 15.15
C THR A 435 -7.33 21.29 15.65
N CYS A 436 -8.35 21.25 14.78
CA CYS A 436 -9.73 20.91 15.13
C CYS A 436 -9.87 19.48 15.71
N GLN A 437 -10.79 19.29 16.66
CA GLN A 437 -10.82 18.09 17.54
C GLN A 437 -11.68 16.94 17.03
N TRP A 438 -12.55 17.18 16.04
CA TRP A 438 -13.53 16.21 15.54
C TRP A 438 -13.03 15.49 14.28
N PRO A 439 -13.50 14.27 13.98
CA PRO A 439 -13.36 13.71 12.63
C PRO A 439 -14.08 14.61 11.63
N GLN A 440 -13.63 14.61 10.37
CA GLN A 440 -14.29 15.30 9.26
C GLN A 440 -14.43 16.84 9.43
N CYS A 441 -13.69 17.48 10.36
CA CYS A 441 -13.70 18.95 10.52
C CYS A 441 -12.83 19.69 9.49
N ASN A 442 -12.03 18.98 8.69
CA ASN A 442 -11.26 19.58 7.60
C ASN A 442 -12.12 19.58 6.31
N PRO A 443 -12.33 20.74 5.65
CA PRO A 443 -13.24 20.83 4.51
C PRO A 443 -12.73 20.14 3.24
N THR A 444 -11.47 19.66 3.23
CA THR A 444 -10.90 18.88 2.12
C THR A 444 -10.97 17.37 2.34
N CYS A 445 -11.57 16.90 3.43
CA CYS A 445 -11.73 15.49 3.72
C CYS A 445 -12.48 14.72 2.61
N PRO A 446 -12.22 13.42 2.46
CA PRO A 446 -13.01 12.60 1.55
C PRO A 446 -14.43 12.48 2.10
N ALA A 447 -15.42 12.59 1.21
CA ALA A 447 -16.82 12.41 1.55
C ALA A 447 -17.03 11.05 2.23
N LEU A 448 -17.85 11.04 3.29
CA LEU A 448 -18.35 9.79 3.86
C LEU A 448 -19.40 9.24 2.92
N VAL A 449 -19.43 7.91 2.75
CA VAL A 449 -20.36 7.25 1.82
C VAL A 449 -21.07 6.12 2.55
N ASP A 450 -22.39 6.08 2.44
CA ASP A 450 -23.19 4.95 2.90
C ASP A 450 -22.88 3.69 2.07
N GLN A 451 -22.53 2.59 2.73
CA GLN A 451 -22.06 1.40 2.02
C GLN A 451 -23.16 0.73 1.19
N ALA A 452 -24.43 0.82 1.61
CA ALA A 452 -25.55 0.15 0.94
C ALA A 452 -26.09 0.95 -0.27
N THR A 453 -26.20 2.26 -0.14
CA THR A 453 -26.82 3.17 -1.13
C THR A 453 -25.80 3.92 -1.98
N GLN A 454 -24.53 3.95 -1.57
CA GLN A 454 -23.46 4.77 -2.18
C GLN A 454 -23.75 6.27 -2.19
N GLN A 455 -24.64 6.75 -1.31
CA GLN A 455 -24.92 8.18 -1.12
C GLN A 455 -23.89 8.83 -0.19
N GLU A 456 -23.57 10.10 -0.45
CA GLU A 456 -22.73 10.88 0.46
C GLU A 456 -23.48 11.18 1.76
N LEU A 457 -22.78 11.03 2.88
CA LEU A 457 -23.29 11.30 4.23
C LEU A 457 -22.50 12.45 4.86
N THR A 458 -23.19 13.26 5.65
CA THR A 458 -22.55 14.06 6.69
C THR A 458 -22.06 13.17 7.83
N LEU A 459 -21.07 13.63 8.60
CA LEU A 459 -20.64 12.94 9.83
C LEU A 459 -21.83 12.71 10.79
N LEU A 460 -22.71 13.71 10.91
CA LEU A 460 -23.89 13.63 11.78
C LEU A 460 -24.82 12.48 11.37
N GLN A 461 -25.14 12.36 10.07
CA GLN A 461 -25.96 11.26 9.55
C GLN A 461 -25.32 9.89 9.79
N MET A 462 -23.99 9.77 9.60
CA MET A 462 -23.27 8.52 9.89
C MET A 462 -23.32 8.17 11.38
N LEU A 463 -23.13 9.14 12.28
CA LEU A 463 -23.18 8.91 13.73
C LEU A 463 -24.61 8.56 14.22
N VAL A 464 -25.65 9.20 13.68
CA VAL A 464 -27.05 8.86 13.96
C VAL A 464 -27.40 7.46 13.48
N ALA A 465 -26.94 7.06 12.29
CA ALA A 465 -27.10 5.70 11.79
C ALA A 465 -26.39 4.66 12.68
N MET A 466 -25.32 5.07 13.37
CA MET A 466 -24.63 4.29 14.41
C MET A 466 -25.25 4.44 15.82
N GLY A 467 -26.51 4.89 15.92
CA GLY A 467 -27.27 4.90 17.17
C GLY A 467 -26.82 5.94 18.21
N LEU A 468 -26.04 6.94 17.81
CA LEU A 468 -25.58 7.99 18.72
C LEU A 468 -26.70 9.01 19.00
N ASP A 469 -27.07 9.15 20.27
CA ASP A 469 -28.08 10.11 20.71
C ASP A 469 -27.56 11.55 20.62
N LEU A 470 -28.17 12.35 19.75
CA LEU A 470 -27.78 13.75 19.52
C LEU A 470 -27.99 14.65 20.75
N GLN A 471 -28.96 14.34 21.61
CA GLN A 471 -29.18 15.10 22.84
C GLN A 471 -28.01 14.94 23.81
N LYS A 472 -27.37 13.77 23.84
CA LYS A 472 -26.11 13.54 24.59
C LYS A 472 -24.89 14.27 24.01
N LEU A 473 -24.98 14.80 22.78
CA LEU A 473 -23.92 15.58 22.14
C LEU A 473 -24.05 17.09 22.39
N GLY A 474 -25.13 17.54 23.04
CA GLY A 474 -25.47 18.97 23.11
C GLY A 474 -25.90 19.55 21.76
N LEU A 475 -26.33 18.70 20.81
CA LEU A 475 -26.84 19.10 19.51
C LEU A 475 -28.36 18.98 19.51
N ASP A 476 -29.07 20.11 19.54
CA ASP A 476 -30.52 20.16 19.49
C ASP A 476 -31.01 19.87 18.05
N PRO A 477 -31.83 18.83 17.80
CA PRO A 477 -32.39 18.54 16.48
C PRO A 477 -33.37 19.60 15.94
N GLN A 478 -33.82 20.56 16.77
CA GLN A 478 -34.76 21.62 16.39
C GLN A 478 -34.22 23.04 16.66
N GLY A 479 -32.94 23.19 17.05
CA GLY A 479 -32.32 24.47 17.41
C GLY A 479 -31.31 25.00 16.40
N ASP A 480 -31.77 25.90 15.53
CA ASP A 480 -31.05 26.91 14.73
C ASP A 480 -29.82 26.52 13.87
N GLU A 481 -29.88 26.92 12.60
CA GLU A 481 -28.78 26.87 11.62
C GLU A 481 -27.51 27.61 12.10
N ASP A 482 -27.64 28.57 13.03
CA ASP A 482 -26.54 29.32 13.63
C ASP A 482 -25.65 28.48 14.57
N SER A 483 -26.16 27.41 15.18
CA SER A 483 -25.33 26.47 15.96
C SER A 483 -24.34 25.73 15.04
N LEU A 484 -24.82 25.27 13.88
CA LEU A 484 -23.97 24.70 12.82
C LEU A 484 -22.97 25.75 12.30
N ALA A 485 -23.39 27.00 12.09
CA ALA A 485 -22.49 28.06 11.66
C ALA A 485 -21.35 28.28 12.67
N SER A 486 -21.60 28.17 13.98
CA SER A 486 -20.56 28.30 15.01
C SER A 486 -19.50 27.18 14.96
N MET A 487 -19.88 25.97 14.52
CA MET A 487 -18.97 24.84 14.31
C MET A 487 -18.14 24.96 13.02
N VAL A 488 -18.62 25.72 12.02
CA VAL A 488 -17.90 26.00 10.77
C VAL A 488 -17.03 27.27 10.88
N SER A 489 -17.41 28.24 11.73
CA SER A 489 -16.81 29.58 11.78
C SER A 489 -15.59 29.71 12.70
N ASN A 490 -15.46 28.90 13.77
CA ASN A 490 -14.32 28.96 14.70
C ASN A 490 -13.05 28.23 14.20
N GLY A 491 -12.76 28.34 12.90
CA GLY A 491 -11.55 27.85 12.23
C GLY A 491 -10.61 28.98 11.83
N GLY A 492 -10.04 29.68 12.82
CA GLY A 492 -8.97 30.67 12.65
C GLY A 492 -7.56 30.09 12.74
#